data_AF-A0A3C1C4A2-F1
#
_entry.id   AF-A0A3C1C4A2-F1
#
_cell.length_a   1.000
_cell.length_b   1.000
_cell.length_c   1.000
_cell.angle_alpha   90.00
_cell.angle_beta   90.00
_cell.angle_gamma   90.00
#
_symmetry.space_group_name_H-M   'P 1'
#
loop_
_entity.id
_entity.type
_entity.pdbx_description
1 polymer ?
#
loop_
_entity_poly.entity_id
_entity_poly.type
_entity_poly.pdbx_seq_one_letter_code
_entity_poly.pdbx_strand_id
1 'polypeptide(L)'
;MKKSLLMVALWMAATVAFAEGKPQTTCPVMKGNPVNKSLYVDAEGYRIYVCCGGCVGAVKADPAKYIAQMKAEGVELEKAPEAAKVE
;
A
#
# COMPACT_ATOMS: atom_id res chain seq x y z
N MET A 1 54.53 16.17 4.53
CA MET A 1 53.71 15.04 5.02
C MET A 1 52.61 15.60 5.93
N LYS A 2 51.42 15.01 5.98
CA LYS A 2 50.31 15.29 6.95
C LYS A 2 49.17 16.29 6.59
N LYS A 3 48.79 16.54 5.33
CA LYS A 3 47.54 17.31 5.04
C LYS A 3 46.64 16.76 3.93
N SER A 4 47.02 15.67 3.27
CA SER A 4 46.15 14.96 2.32
C SER A 4 45.33 13.91 3.05
N LEU A 5 44.23 14.30 3.70
CA LEU A 5 43.12 13.39 4.02
C LEU A 5 41.88 14.15 4.54
N LEU A 6 41.42 15.18 3.83
CA LEU A 6 40.08 15.74 4.06
C LEU A 6 39.13 15.21 2.98
N MET A 7 38.55 14.06 3.31
CA MET A 7 37.13 13.75 3.11
C MET A 7 36.55 13.94 1.70
N VAL A 8 37.03 13.13 0.76
CA VAL A 8 36.18 12.63 -0.33
C VAL A 8 35.45 11.40 0.20
N ALA A 9 34.41 11.62 1.00
CA ALA A 9 33.44 10.59 1.36
C ALA A 9 32.06 11.23 1.26
N LEU A 10 31.59 11.34 0.02
CA LEU A 10 30.52 10.46 -0.42
C LEU A 10 29.18 10.91 0.18
N TRP A 11 28.76 12.08 -0.29
CA TRP A 11 27.36 12.50 -0.29
C TRP A 11 26.62 11.61 -1.30
N MET A 12 26.42 10.33 -0.96
CA MET A 12 25.45 9.49 -1.65
C MET A 12 24.07 9.95 -1.18
N ALA A 13 23.56 11.02 -1.79
CA ALA A 13 22.14 11.28 -1.84
C ALA A 13 21.51 10.15 -2.67
N ALA A 14 21.13 9.07 -1.99
CA ALA A 14 20.34 8.01 -2.58
C ALA A 14 19.00 8.62 -3.01
N THR A 15 18.85 8.91 -4.30
CA THR A 15 17.56 9.17 -4.92
C THR A 15 16.78 7.87 -4.89
N VAL A 16 16.09 7.59 -3.79
CA VAL A 16 15.01 6.62 -3.77
C VAL A 16 13.90 7.19 -4.65
N ALA A 17 13.87 6.73 -5.90
CA ALA A 17 12.71 6.87 -6.74
C ALA A 17 11.59 6.04 -6.10
N PHE A 18 10.70 6.69 -5.36
CA PHE A 18 9.45 6.09 -4.94
C PHE A 18 8.66 5.80 -6.21
N ALA A 19 8.59 4.53 -6.61
CA ALA A 19 7.66 4.12 -7.64
C ALA A 19 6.25 4.28 -7.08
N GLU A 20 5.60 5.40 -7.37
CA GLU A 20 4.22 5.66 -7.00
C GLU A 20 3.31 4.78 -7.88
N GLY A 21 2.92 3.61 -7.35
CA GLY A 21 1.93 2.77 -8.02
C GLY A 21 0.55 3.44 -8.08
N LYS A 22 -0.36 2.89 -8.89
CA LYS A 22 -1.67 3.52 -9.12
C LYS A 22 -2.55 3.37 -7.87
N PRO A 23 -3.28 4.40 -7.43
CA PRO A 23 -4.16 4.27 -6.27
C PRO A 23 -5.27 3.26 -6.55
N GLN A 24 -5.78 2.62 -5.50
CA GLN A 24 -6.95 1.76 -5.60
C GLN A 24 -8.20 2.57 -5.97
N THR A 25 -8.71 2.38 -7.17
CA THR A 25 -9.95 3.03 -7.66
C THR A 25 -11.13 2.07 -7.79
N THR A 26 -10.87 0.76 -7.85
CA THR A 26 -11.91 -0.27 -8.06
C THR A 26 -11.94 -1.30 -6.93
N CYS A 27 -13.12 -1.89 -6.72
CA CYS A 27 -13.33 -2.92 -5.72
C CYS A 27 -12.61 -4.23 -6.11
N PRO A 28 -11.80 -4.84 -5.23
CA PRO A 28 -11.04 -6.03 -5.56
C PRO A 28 -11.92 -7.30 -5.58
N VAL A 29 -13.09 -7.25 -4.93
CA VAL A 29 -14.08 -8.34 -4.94
C VAL A 29 -15.00 -8.24 -6.15
N MET A 30 -15.52 -7.04 -6.43
CA MET A 30 -16.40 -6.76 -7.57
C MET A 30 -15.70 -5.85 -8.57
N LYS A 31 -14.93 -6.44 -9.49
CA LYS A 31 -14.17 -5.70 -10.50
C LYS A 31 -15.06 -4.80 -11.35
N GLY A 32 -14.54 -3.62 -11.68
CA GLY A 32 -15.26 -2.59 -12.45
C GLY A 32 -16.10 -1.64 -11.60
N ASN A 33 -16.43 -1.99 -10.34
CA ASN A 33 -17.15 -1.09 -9.45
C ASN A 33 -16.20 -0.11 -8.75
N PRO A 34 -16.50 1.20 -8.70
CA PRO A 34 -15.68 2.18 -7.99
C PRO A 34 -15.72 1.93 -6.48
N VAL A 35 -14.60 2.20 -5.81
CA VAL A 35 -14.52 2.08 -4.34
C VAL A 35 -15.27 3.19 -3.63
N ASN A 36 -15.74 2.91 -2.42
CA ASN A 36 -16.18 3.92 -1.46
C ASN A 36 -15.09 4.08 -0.39
N LYS A 37 -14.48 5.27 -0.29
CA LYS A 37 -13.38 5.51 0.67
C LYS A 37 -13.82 5.46 2.15
N SER A 38 -15.11 5.49 2.43
CA SER A 38 -15.65 5.28 3.78
C SER A 38 -15.84 3.81 4.13
N LEU A 39 -15.65 2.88 3.18
CA LEU A 39 -15.79 1.44 3.37
C LEU A 39 -14.47 0.74 3.06
N TYR A 40 -13.80 0.26 4.10
CA TYR A 40 -12.49 -0.36 3.99
C TYR A 40 -12.28 -1.46 5.03
N VAL A 41 -11.26 -2.27 4.76
CA VAL A 41 -10.69 -3.24 5.69
C VAL A 41 -9.21 -2.93 5.83
N ASP A 42 -8.76 -2.67 7.04
CA ASP A 42 -7.35 -2.56 7.35
C ASP A 42 -6.84 -3.96 7.73
N ALA A 43 -5.89 -4.49 6.96
CA ALA A 43 -5.32 -5.83 7.16
C ALA A 43 -3.92 -5.91 6.53
N GLU A 44 -3.04 -6.72 7.12
CA GLU A 44 -1.67 -6.93 6.61
C GLU A 44 -0.87 -5.62 6.39
N GLY A 45 -1.16 -4.58 7.19
CA GLY A 45 -0.52 -3.26 7.06
C GLY A 45 -1.04 -2.39 5.93
N TYR A 46 -2.09 -2.80 5.23
CA TYR A 46 -2.70 -2.07 4.13
C TYR A 46 -4.19 -1.82 4.35
N ARG A 47 -4.69 -0.73 3.79
CA ARG A 47 -6.11 -0.40 3.71
C ARG A 47 -6.67 -0.85 2.38
N ILE A 48 -7.67 -1.73 2.43
CA ILE A 48 -8.35 -2.30 1.27
C ILE A 48 -9.75 -1.71 1.18
N TYR A 49 -9.98 -0.87 0.19
CA TYR A 49 -11.29 -0.25 -0.01
C TYR A 49 -12.26 -1.20 -0.73
N VAL A 50 -13.55 -1.06 -0.47
CA VAL A 50 -14.62 -1.81 -1.14
C VAL A 50 -15.72 -0.87 -1.67
N CYS A 51 -16.48 -1.32 -2.65
CA CYS A 51 -17.59 -0.54 -3.20
C CYS A 51 -18.82 -0.50 -2.27
N CYS A 52 -19.02 -1.53 -1.46
CA CYS A 52 -20.16 -1.68 -0.56
C CYS A 52 -19.86 -2.61 0.63
N GLY A 53 -20.73 -2.59 1.65
CA GLY A 53 -20.57 -3.40 2.88
C GLY A 53 -20.57 -4.92 2.65
N GLY A 54 -21.18 -5.39 1.55
CA GLY A 54 -21.25 -6.83 1.25
C GLY A 54 -19.89 -7.48 0.96
N CYS A 55 -18.88 -6.70 0.57
CA CYS A 55 -17.54 -7.21 0.25
C CYS A 55 -16.61 -7.26 1.48
N VAL A 56 -16.98 -6.63 2.59
CA VAL A 56 -16.13 -6.53 3.80
C VAL A 56 -15.77 -7.91 4.35
N GLY A 57 -16.75 -8.81 4.45
CA GLY A 57 -16.52 -10.17 4.96
C GLY A 57 -15.58 -10.99 4.08
N ALA A 58 -15.72 -10.87 2.75
CA ALA A 58 -14.84 -11.56 1.81
C ALA A 58 -13.39 -11.07 1.95
N VAL A 59 -13.17 -9.76 2.04
CA VAL A 59 -11.83 -9.19 2.24
C VAL A 59 -11.24 -9.59 3.58
N LYS A 60 -12.02 -9.59 4.66
CA LYS A 60 -11.55 -10.05 5.99
C LYS A 60 -11.17 -11.53 6.02
N ALA A 61 -11.85 -12.37 5.24
CA ALA A 61 -11.58 -13.81 5.20
C ALA A 61 -10.23 -14.15 4.54
N ASP A 62 -9.81 -13.35 3.54
CA ASP A 62 -8.54 -13.56 2.84
C ASP A 62 -7.98 -12.23 2.30
N PRO A 63 -7.45 -11.36 3.17
CA PRO A 63 -6.94 -10.05 2.76
C PRO A 63 -5.70 -10.18 1.89
N ALA A 64 -4.84 -11.17 2.17
CA ALA A 64 -3.61 -11.42 1.44
C ALA A 64 -3.86 -11.70 -0.05
N LYS A 65 -4.90 -12.48 -0.38
CA LYS A 65 -5.33 -12.71 -1.77
C LYS A 65 -5.64 -11.42 -2.51
N TYR A 66 -6.43 -10.53 -1.92
CA TYR A 66 -6.84 -9.28 -2.57
C TYR A 66 -5.69 -8.28 -2.67
N ILE A 67 -4.80 -8.24 -1.68
CA ILE A 67 -3.55 -7.45 -1.73
C ILE A 67 -2.66 -7.93 -2.87
N ALA A 68 -2.42 -9.24 -2.97
CA ALA A 68 -1.58 -9.82 -4.02
C ALA A 68 -2.15 -9.54 -5.41
N GLN A 69 -3.47 -9.70 -5.57
CA GLN A 69 -4.17 -9.39 -6.81
C GLN A 69 -3.99 -7.93 -7.22
N MET A 70 -4.22 -6.99 -6.30
CA MET A 70 -4.07 -5.55 -6.59
C MET A 70 -2.63 -5.18 -6.93
N LYS A 71 -1.64 -5.71 -6.21
CA LYS A 71 -0.22 -5.51 -6.52
C LYS A 71 0.13 -6.04 -7.92
N ALA A 72 -0.41 -7.20 -8.31
CA ALA A 72 -0.23 -7.76 -9.65
C ALA A 72 -0.87 -6.87 -10.75
N GLU A 73 -1.93 -6.14 -10.42
CA GLU A 73 -2.58 -5.16 -11.29
C GLU A 73 -1.87 -3.78 -11.27
N GLY A 74 -0.76 -3.64 -10.54
CA GLY A 74 -0.01 -2.38 -10.40
C GLY A 74 -0.71 -1.35 -9.51
N VAL A 75 -1.62 -1.79 -8.65
CA VAL A 75 -2.28 -0.96 -7.65
C VAL A 75 -1.41 -0.90 -6.40
N GLU A 76 -1.04 0.32 -6.01
CA GLU A 76 -0.44 0.61 -4.72
C GLU A 76 -1.56 0.78 -3.69
N LEU A 77 -1.55 -0.08 -2.68
CA LEU A 77 -2.51 0.04 -1.58
C LEU A 77 -2.05 1.13 -0.62
N GLU A 78 -3.02 1.87 -0.09
CA GLU A 78 -2.76 2.79 1.02
C GLU A 78 -2.32 1.98 2.25
N LYS A 79 -1.37 2.53 3.02
CA LYS A 79 -0.94 1.91 4.27
C LYS A 79 -2.04 2.06 5.30
N ALA A 80 -2.37 0.98 6.00
CA ALA A 80 -3.24 1.08 7.17
C ALA A 80 -2.52 1.90 8.25
N PRO A 81 -3.24 2.72 9.03
CA PRO A 81 -2.64 3.40 10.17
C PRO A 81 -2.06 2.38 11.15
N GLU A 82 -0.85 2.63 11.67
CA GLU A 82 -0.08 1.72 12.54
C GLU A 82 -0.84 1.27 13.82
N ALA A 83 -1.95 1.91 14.15
CA ALA A 83 -2.83 1.58 15.27
C ALA A 83 -3.99 0.62 14.95
N ALA A 84 -4.14 0.13 13.72
CA ALA A 84 -5.26 -0.75 13.33
C ALA A 84 -5.08 -2.23 13.75
N LYS A 85 -4.43 -2.48 14.90
CA LYS A 85 -4.54 -3.76 15.61
C LYS A 85 -5.66 -3.62 16.65
N VAL A 86 -6.80 -4.23 16.29
CA VAL A 86 -7.81 -4.81 17.21
C VAL A 86 -8.67 -3.81 17.97
N GLU A 87 -9.91 -3.67 17.51
CA GLU A 87 -11.09 -3.88 18.36
C GLU A 87 -12.02 -4.89 17.67
#